data_AF-A0A966MDJ5-F1
#
_entry.id   AF-A0A966MDJ5-F1
#
_cell.length_a   1.000
_cell.length_b   1.000
_cell.length_c   1.000
_cell.angle_alpha   90.00
_cell.angle_beta   90.00
_cell.angle_gamma   90.00
#
_symmetry.space_group_name_H-M   'P 1'
#
loop_
_entity.id
_entity.type
_entity.pdbx_description
1 polymer ?
#
loop_
_entity_poly.entity_id
_entity_poly.type
_entity_poly.pdbx_seq_one_letter_code
_entity_poly.pdbx_strand_id
1 'polypeptide(L)'
;MIDHLSLSDRSKYACALRASALVENGMKVGLGTGSTAYWLVYHLAQRARSEGLKFVGVPTSNKTREQAQAEGLKLISMDDAGRLDITIDGADEFDQSMNLIKGGGGAHLQEKIVAFGSDRMVVIADETKKVNKLGKFPLPVEV
;
A
#
# COMPACT_ATOMS: atom_id res chain seq x y z
N MET A 1 -15.81 -12.47 -9.87
CA MET A 1 -15.54 -11.22 -9.11
C MET A 1 -14.63 -10.27 -9.89
N ILE A 2 -13.61 -10.76 -10.59
CA ILE A 2 -12.70 -9.93 -11.42
C ILE A 2 -13.35 -9.50 -12.77
N ASP A 3 -14.28 -10.29 -13.30
CA ASP A 3 -14.82 -10.11 -14.66
C ASP A 3 -15.60 -8.80 -14.84
N HIS A 4 -16.10 -8.20 -13.76
CA HIS A 4 -16.83 -6.93 -13.76
C HIS A 4 -15.95 -5.70 -13.47
N LEU A 5 -14.66 -5.88 -13.18
CA LEU A 5 -13.74 -4.76 -12.91
C LEU A 5 -13.35 -4.04 -14.20
N SER A 6 -13.20 -2.72 -14.11
CA SER A 6 -12.59 -1.90 -15.17
C SER A 6 -11.15 -2.37 -15.47
N LEU A 7 -10.60 -2.03 -16.65
CA LEU A 7 -9.21 -2.39 -16.97
C LEU A 7 -8.22 -1.84 -15.93
N SER A 8 -8.40 -0.59 -15.49
CA SER A 8 -7.55 0.01 -14.44
C SER A 8 -7.64 -0.77 -13.12
N ASP A 9 -8.85 -1.14 -12.70
CA ASP A 9 -9.03 -1.87 -11.45
C ASP A 9 -8.52 -3.31 -11.54
N ARG A 10 -8.54 -3.93 -12.72
CA ARG A 10 -7.87 -5.23 -12.95
C ARG A 10 -6.35 -5.11 -12.78
N SER A 11 -5.72 -4.06 -13.31
CA SER A 11 -4.28 -3.82 -13.11
C SER A 11 -3.94 -3.61 -11.64
N LYS A 12 -4.74 -2.81 -10.92
CA LYS A 12 -4.58 -2.60 -9.48
C LYS A 12 -4.77 -3.89 -8.68
N TYR A 13 -5.79 -4.68 -9.02
CA TYR A 13 -6.06 -5.97 -8.41
C TYR A 13 -4.88 -6.92 -8.60
N ALA A 14 -4.36 -7.03 -9.83
CA ALA A 14 -3.28 -7.94 -10.18
C ALA A 14 -1.96 -7.57 -9.51
N CYS A 15 -1.57 -6.29 -9.52
CA CYS A 15 -0.32 -5.88 -8.86
C CYS A 15 -0.41 -6.01 -7.34
N ALA A 16 -1.56 -5.70 -6.73
CA ALA A 16 -1.80 -5.92 -5.32
C ALA A 16 -1.77 -7.41 -4.94
N LEU A 17 -2.37 -8.29 -5.76
CA LEU A 17 -2.29 -9.75 -5.55
C LEU A 17 -0.83 -10.19 -5.53
N ARG A 18 -0.05 -9.78 -6.53
CA ARG A 18 1.36 -10.14 -6.63
C ARG A 18 2.19 -9.61 -5.45
N ALA A 19 1.94 -8.37 -5.03
CA ALA A 19 2.63 -7.78 -3.89
C ALA A 19 2.24 -8.42 -2.56
N SER A 20 0.99 -8.88 -2.41
CA SER A 20 0.55 -9.54 -1.18
C SER A 20 1.36 -10.80 -0.90
N ALA A 21 1.83 -11.51 -1.93
CA ALA A 21 2.69 -12.70 -1.80
C ALA A 21 4.10 -12.40 -1.23
N LEU A 22 4.51 -11.14 -1.14
CA LEU A 22 5.76 -10.72 -0.50
C LEU A 22 5.66 -10.69 1.03
N VAL A 23 4.44 -10.75 1.58
CA VAL A 23 4.22 -10.77 3.03
C VAL A 23 4.27 -12.20 3.54
N GLU A 24 5.08 -12.41 4.56
CA GLU A 24 5.31 -13.70 5.21
C GLU A 24 4.87 -13.68 6.68
N ASN A 25 4.80 -14.87 7.28
CA ASN A 25 4.43 -15.00 8.69
C ASN A 25 5.43 -14.26 9.59
N GLY A 26 4.92 -13.53 10.58
CA GLY A 26 5.69 -12.80 11.58
C GLY A 26 6.08 -11.37 11.16
N MET A 27 5.84 -10.97 9.91
CA MET A 27 6.22 -9.64 9.44
C MET A 27 5.39 -8.51 10.09
N LYS A 28 6.03 -7.36 10.24
CA LYS A 28 5.44 -6.05 10.49
C LYS A 28 5.33 -5.31 9.16
N VAL A 29 4.10 -5.00 8.74
CA VAL A 29 3.80 -4.56 7.38
C VAL A 29 3.18 -3.17 7.38
N GLY A 30 3.81 -2.21 6.70
CA GLY A 30 3.19 -0.93 6.40
C GLY A 30 2.13 -1.07 5.30
N LEU A 31 0.92 -0.63 5.60
CA LEU A 31 -0.24 -0.71 4.71
C LEU A 31 -0.51 0.67 4.11
N GLY A 32 -0.22 0.81 2.83
CA GLY A 32 -0.40 2.04 2.07
C GLY A 32 -1.84 2.55 1.96
N THR A 33 -2.02 3.64 1.21
CA THR A 33 -3.33 4.30 1.03
C THR A 33 -3.69 4.44 -0.45
N GLY A 34 -4.99 4.40 -0.75
CA GLY A 34 -5.54 4.62 -2.09
C GLY A 34 -6.16 3.37 -2.71
N SER A 35 -6.68 3.53 -3.94
CA SER A 35 -7.47 2.47 -4.60
C SER A 35 -6.67 1.20 -4.91
N THR A 36 -5.36 1.29 -5.13
CA THR A 36 -4.49 0.12 -5.31
C THR A 36 -4.18 -0.56 -3.98
N ALA A 37 -3.89 0.21 -2.93
CA ALA A 37 -3.66 -0.31 -1.58
C ALA A 37 -4.90 -0.99 -0.98
N TYR A 38 -6.10 -0.53 -1.35
CA TYR A 38 -7.35 -1.21 -1.00
C TYR A 38 -7.33 -2.69 -1.40
N TRP A 39 -6.91 -2.99 -2.63
CA TRP A 39 -6.82 -4.37 -3.10
C TRP A 39 -5.74 -5.17 -2.38
N LEU A 40 -4.65 -4.51 -1.94
CA LEU A 40 -3.62 -5.17 -1.15
C LEU A 40 -4.18 -5.64 0.19
N VAL A 41 -4.89 -4.76 0.92
CA VAL A 41 -5.52 -5.11 2.20
C VAL A 41 -6.52 -6.25 2.01
N TYR A 42 -7.34 -6.20 0.94
CA TYR A 42 -8.24 -7.28 0.58
C TYR A 42 -7.51 -8.62 0.40
N HIS A 43 -6.41 -8.64 -0.38
CA HIS A 43 -5.64 -9.87 -0.60
C HIS A 43 -4.95 -10.39 0.65
N LEU A 44 -4.36 -9.51 1.47
CA LEU A 44 -3.75 -9.90 2.74
C LEU A 44 -4.78 -10.50 3.71
N ALA A 45 -5.98 -9.95 3.75
CA ALA A 45 -7.09 -10.50 4.54
C ALA A 45 -7.53 -11.88 4.03
N GLN A 46 -7.63 -12.05 2.71
CA GLN A 46 -7.92 -13.35 2.11
C GLN A 46 -6.84 -14.38 2.50
N ARG A 47 -5.56 -14.04 2.39
CA ARG A 47 -4.45 -14.92 2.79
C ARG A 47 -4.46 -15.23 4.29
N ALA A 48 -4.77 -14.25 5.14
CA ALA A 48 -4.93 -14.49 6.57
C ALA A 48 -6.03 -15.52 6.86
N ARG A 49 -7.16 -15.47 6.12
CA ARG A 49 -8.27 -16.42 6.27
C ARG A 49 -8.00 -17.79 5.66
N SER A 50 -7.46 -17.86 4.44
CA SER A 50 -7.33 -19.12 3.69
C SER A 50 -6.02 -19.84 3.93
N GLU A 51 -4.92 -19.12 4.15
CA GLU A 51 -3.57 -19.68 4.33
C GLU A 51 -3.11 -19.63 5.79
N GLY A 52 -3.85 -18.93 6.67
CA GLY A 52 -3.42 -18.71 8.05
C GLY A 52 -2.24 -17.76 8.18
N LEU A 53 -2.05 -16.83 7.22
CA LEU A 53 -1.02 -15.81 7.27
C LEU A 53 -1.17 -14.94 8.53
N LYS A 54 -0.09 -14.84 9.32
CA LYS A 54 -0.03 -14.05 10.56
C LYS A 54 0.99 -12.93 10.40
N PHE A 55 0.53 -11.69 10.41
CA PHE A 55 1.37 -10.49 10.37
C PHE A 55 0.70 -9.39 11.22
N VAL A 56 1.39 -8.28 11.44
CA VAL A 56 0.78 -7.07 12.03
C VAL A 56 0.92 -5.90 11.06
N GLY A 57 -0.17 -5.15 10.88
CA GLY A 57 -0.23 -4.02 9.96
C GLY A 57 -0.05 -2.66 10.64
N VAL A 58 0.61 -1.73 9.95
CA VAL A 58 0.66 -0.30 10.31
C VAL A 58 0.04 0.50 9.17
N PRO A 59 -1.19 1.01 9.31
CA PRO A 59 -1.88 1.72 8.24
C PRO A 59 -1.39 3.17 8.10
N THR A 60 -1.29 3.66 6.86
CA THR A 60 -0.88 5.04 6.56
C THR A 60 -2.05 6.04 6.53
N SER A 61 -3.30 5.58 6.70
CA SER A 61 -4.48 6.44 6.81
C SER A 61 -5.59 5.80 7.63
N ASN A 62 -6.55 6.61 8.07
CA ASN A 62 -7.77 6.12 8.73
C ASN A 62 -8.59 5.22 7.80
N LYS A 63 -8.68 5.55 6.51
CA LYS A 63 -9.37 4.72 5.52
C LYS A 63 -8.78 3.31 5.41
N THR A 64 -7.45 3.21 5.32
CA THR A 64 -6.77 1.89 5.31
C THR A 64 -6.95 1.17 6.64
N ARG A 65 -6.90 1.89 7.77
CA ARG A 65 -7.13 1.34 9.11
C ARG A 65 -8.53 0.71 9.22
N GLU A 66 -9.56 1.45 8.87
CA GLU A 66 -10.96 1.02 8.93
C GLU A 66 -11.19 -0.22 8.07
N GLN A 67 -10.67 -0.23 6.83
CA GLN A 67 -10.76 -1.39 5.96
C GLN A 67 -10.07 -2.61 6.59
N ALA A 68 -8.82 -2.47 7.04
CA ALA A 68 -8.07 -3.59 7.59
C ALA A 68 -8.71 -4.14 8.89
N GLN A 69 -9.28 -3.27 9.73
CA GLN A 69 -10.04 -3.68 10.91
C GLN A 69 -11.32 -4.43 10.55
N ALA A 70 -12.08 -3.94 9.55
CA ALA A 70 -13.29 -4.61 9.07
C ALA A 70 -12.99 -6.00 8.50
N GLU A 71 -11.80 -6.19 7.93
CA GLU A 71 -11.30 -7.47 7.43
C GLU A 71 -10.73 -8.39 8.52
N GLY A 72 -10.66 -7.92 9.78
CA GLY A 72 -10.15 -8.70 10.92
C GLY A 72 -8.63 -8.75 11.03
N LEU A 73 -7.90 -7.86 10.34
CA LEU A 73 -6.44 -7.82 10.41
C LEU A 73 -5.97 -7.17 11.72
N LYS A 74 -4.91 -7.73 12.31
CA LYS A 74 -4.27 -7.16 13.50
C LYS A 74 -3.45 -5.93 13.11
N LEU A 75 -3.72 -4.81 13.77
CA LEU A 75 -3.01 -3.54 13.53
C LEU A 75 -2.30 -3.06 14.80
N ILE A 76 -1.22 -2.31 14.59
CA ILE A 76 -0.49 -1.56 15.63
C ILE A 76 -0.22 -0.14 15.13
N SER A 77 0.21 0.75 16.03
CA SER A 77 0.67 2.09 15.65
C SER A 77 2.10 2.04 15.13
N MET A 78 2.53 3.08 14.42
CA MET A 78 3.94 3.20 14.02
C MET A 78 4.85 3.31 15.25
N ASP A 79 4.41 4.03 16.29
CA ASP A 79 5.17 4.24 17.52
C ASP A 79 5.45 2.91 18.26
N ASP A 80 4.50 1.98 18.23
CA ASP A 80 4.64 0.65 18.84
C ASP A 80 5.42 -0.34 17.96
N ALA A 81 5.46 -0.11 16.65
CA ALA A 81 6.01 -1.07 15.70
C ALA A 81 7.54 -1.06 15.63
N GLY A 82 8.16 0.09 15.92
CA GLY A 82 9.58 0.31 15.67
C GLY A 82 9.92 0.18 14.18
N ARG A 83 10.79 -0.76 13.81
CA ARG A 83 11.15 -1.04 12.41
C ARG A 83 10.15 -2.00 11.75
N LEU A 84 9.74 -1.73 10.51
CA LEU A 84 8.89 -2.61 9.70
C LEU A 84 9.72 -3.41 8.69
N ASP A 85 9.30 -4.64 8.39
CA ASP A 85 9.99 -5.49 7.39
C ASP A 85 9.72 -4.97 5.97
N ILE A 86 8.49 -4.54 5.72
CA ILE A 86 8.04 -4.09 4.40
C ILE A 86 6.90 -3.08 4.52
N THR A 87 6.96 -2.01 3.73
CA THR A 87 5.80 -1.18 3.40
C THR A 87 5.41 -1.44 1.95
N ILE A 88 4.12 -1.63 1.70
CA ILE A 88 3.58 -1.75 0.35
C ILE A 88 2.54 -0.64 0.14
N ASP A 89 2.79 0.22 -0.84
CA ASP A 89 1.98 1.42 -1.05
C ASP A 89 1.86 1.81 -2.53
N GLY A 90 0.88 2.66 -2.86
CA GLY A 90 0.69 3.20 -4.19
C GLY A 90 1.54 4.44 -4.47
N ALA A 91 1.50 4.89 -5.73
CA ALA A 91 2.06 6.17 -6.17
C ALA A 91 1.10 6.90 -7.12
N ASP A 92 1.22 8.22 -7.15
CA ASP A 92 0.53 9.07 -8.13
C ASP A 92 1.34 9.17 -9.42
N GLU A 93 2.68 9.23 -9.30
CA GLU A 93 3.64 9.08 -10.40
C GLU A 93 4.89 8.34 -9.95
N PHE A 94 5.55 7.66 -10.88
CA PHE A 94 6.93 7.19 -10.71
C PHE A 94 7.76 7.35 -11.98
N ASP A 95 9.05 7.65 -11.83
CA ASP A 95 10.01 7.76 -12.93
C ASP A 95 10.92 6.53 -13.08
N GLN A 96 11.85 6.57 -14.04
CA GLN A 96 12.79 5.47 -14.30
C GLN A 96 13.78 5.22 -13.14
N SER A 97 14.02 6.23 -12.30
CA SER A 97 14.87 6.15 -11.12
C SER A 97 14.09 5.75 -9.87
N MET A 98 12.80 5.38 -10.02
CA MET A 98 11.89 5.04 -8.92
C MET A 98 11.65 6.20 -7.95
N ASN A 99 11.86 7.45 -8.39
CA ASN A 99 11.37 8.61 -7.64
C ASN A 99 9.84 8.66 -7.76
N LEU A 100 9.17 9.12 -6.71
CA LEU A 100 7.71 9.05 -6.60
C LEU A 100 7.12 10.44 -6.37
N ILE A 101 5.97 10.70 -6.98
CA ILE A 101 4.97 11.63 -6.42
C ILE A 101 3.89 10.80 -5.74
N LYS A 102 3.55 11.19 -4.51
CA LYS A 102 2.50 10.61 -3.66
C LYS A 102 1.72 11.74 -2.99
N GLY A 103 0.55 11.41 -2.46
CA GLY A 103 -0.27 12.33 -1.66
C GLY A 103 -1.57 12.77 -2.33
N GLY A 104 -1.92 12.22 -3.50
CA GLY A 104 -3.22 12.46 -4.14
C GLY A 104 -4.43 12.08 -3.26
N GLY A 105 -4.22 11.18 -2.29
CA GLY A 105 -5.20 10.80 -1.27
C GLY A 105 -5.09 11.55 0.06
N GLY A 106 -4.18 12.52 0.20
CA GLY A 106 -4.00 13.32 1.41
C GLY A 106 -3.34 12.60 2.60
N ALA A 107 -2.59 11.53 2.36
CA ALA A 107 -1.94 10.72 3.41
C ALA A 107 -0.39 10.76 3.36
N HIS A 108 0.21 11.62 2.52
CA HIS A 108 1.64 11.54 2.18
C HIS A 108 2.59 11.70 3.37
N LEU A 109 2.21 12.41 4.42
CA LEU A 109 3.02 12.51 5.64
C LEU A 109 3.14 11.13 6.33
N GLN A 110 2.02 10.49 6.63
CA GLN A 110 1.98 9.19 7.29
C GLN A 110 2.55 8.08 6.39
N GLU A 111 2.27 8.14 5.09
CA GLU A 111 2.90 7.26 4.09
C GLU A 111 4.43 7.34 4.15
N LYS A 112 4.99 8.55 4.22
CA LYS A 112 6.44 8.77 4.29
C LYS A 112 7.04 8.29 5.60
N ILE A 113 6.37 8.54 6.74
CA ILE A 113 6.82 8.07 8.06
C ILE A 113 6.92 6.53 8.07
N VAL A 114 5.86 5.85 7.64
CA VAL A 114 5.79 4.39 7.62
C VAL A 114 6.80 3.78 6.63
N ALA A 115 6.90 4.35 5.43
CA ALA A 115 7.88 3.91 4.43
C ALA A 115 9.33 4.09 4.92
N PHE A 116 9.65 5.23 5.53
CA PHE A 116 10.99 5.50 6.08
C PHE A 116 11.32 4.55 7.25
N GLY A 117 10.32 4.19 8.05
CA GLY A 117 10.42 3.20 9.12
C GLY A 117 10.53 1.74 8.66
N SER A 118 10.57 1.48 7.35
CA SER A 118 10.60 0.13 6.79
C SER A 118 11.96 -0.24 6.19
N ASP A 119 12.33 -1.52 6.24
CA ASP A 119 13.53 -2.03 5.58
C ASP A 119 13.37 -2.10 4.06
N ARG A 120 12.13 -2.27 3.58
CA ARG A 120 11.79 -2.28 2.16
C ARG A 120 10.52 -1.48 1.90
N MET A 121 10.53 -0.70 0.83
CA MET A 121 9.33 -0.08 0.27
C MET A 121 9.04 -0.70 -1.10
N VAL A 122 7.86 -1.28 -1.26
CA VAL A 122 7.37 -1.82 -2.52
C VAL A 122 6.24 -0.94 -3.02
N VAL A 123 6.39 -0.41 -4.23
CA VAL A 123 5.36 0.40 -4.88
C VAL A 123 4.49 -0.48 -5.76
N ILE A 124 3.17 -0.38 -5.59
CA ILE A 124 2.17 -1.00 -6.46
C ILE A 124 1.42 0.06 -7.26
N ALA A 125 1.49 -0.03 -8.58
CA ALA A 125 0.88 0.93 -9.49
C ALA A 125 0.44 0.26 -10.78
N ASP A 126 -0.57 0.81 -11.42
CA ASP A 126 -0.89 0.48 -12.81
C ASP A 126 0.02 1.27 -13.78
N GLU A 127 0.04 0.87 -15.04
CA GLU A 127 0.94 1.44 -16.06
C GLU A 127 0.80 2.95 -16.27
N THR A 128 -0.36 3.54 -15.96
CA THR A 128 -0.62 4.96 -16.19
C THR A 128 0.18 5.89 -15.27
N LYS A 129 0.73 5.33 -14.18
CA LYS A 129 1.52 6.05 -13.18
C LYS A 129 2.97 6.26 -13.59
N LYS A 130 3.45 5.53 -14.61
CA LYS A 130 4.83 5.67 -15.10
C LYS A 130 4.96 6.94 -15.94
N VAL A 131 5.95 7.77 -15.61
CA VAL A 131 6.26 9.00 -16.35
C VAL A 131 7.75 9.08 -16.69
N ASN A 132 8.09 9.81 -17.74
CA ASN A 132 9.49 10.09 -18.07
C ASN A 132 10.11 11.12 -17.12
N LYS A 133 9.30 12.06 -16.64
CA LYS A 133 9.67 13.12 -15.72
C LYS A 133 8.50 13.39 -14.78
N LEU A 134 8.78 13.46 -13.48
CA LEU A 134 7.78 13.81 -12.47
C LEU A 134 7.24 15.23 -12.67
N GLY A 135 5.96 15.42 -12.31
CA GLY A 135 5.32 16.73 -12.22
C GLY A 135 4.14 16.95 -13.15
N LYS A 136 3.63 15.92 -13.84
CA LYS A 136 2.33 16.02 -14.51
C LYS A 136 1.20 15.96 -13.47
N PHE A 137 1.37 15.15 -12.43
CA PHE A 137 0.54 15.17 -11.23
C PHE A 137 0.97 16.35 -10.33
N PRO A 138 0.03 17.19 -9.83
CA PRO A 138 0.36 18.28 -8.92
C PRO A 138 1.02 17.77 -7.65
N LEU A 139 2.18 18.31 -7.29
CA LEU A 139 2.93 17.89 -6.10
C LEU A 139 2.19 18.30 -4.82
N PRO A 140 1.73 17.34 -3.99
CA PRO A 140 1.06 17.66 -2.74
C PRO A 140 2.04 18.22 -1.69
N VAL A 141 1.60 19.23 -0.96
CA VAL A 141 2.33 19.84 0.17
C VAL A 141 1.34 20.03 1.32
N GLU A 142 1.69 19.53 2.49
CA GLU A 142 0.95 19.76 3.74
C GLU A 142 1.64 20.90 4.50
N VAL A 143 0.85 21.85 5.01
CA VAL A 143 1.30 23.12 5.61
C VAL A 143 0.69 23.34 6.98
#